data_AF-A0A9E2UPU3-F1
#
_entry.id   AF-A0A9E2UPU3-F1
#
_cell.length_a   1.000
_cell.length_b   1.000
_cell.length_c   1.000
_cell.angle_alpha   90.00
_cell.angle_beta   90.00
_cell.angle_gamma   90.00
#
_symmetry.space_group_name_H-M   'P 1'
#
loop_
_entity.id
_entity.type
_entity.pdbx_description
1 polymer ?
#
loop_
_entity_poly.entity_id
_entity_poly.type
_entity_poly.pdbx_seq_one_letter_code
_entity_poly.pdbx_strand_id
1 'polypeptide(L)'
;MCDYSLEAYKSRPAVEGEKLTLERFPSGSAGFTSGSSCDLAVCVPAGTHMLLEGIGDGVRQSCGLGAVEQVVMTRLETGPYKDAVRFANGTEISLQRLDRGATAVIVAFPEAPKERTESAAAPAEPELV
;
A
#
# COMPACT_ATOMS: atom_id res chain seq x y z
N MET A 1 8.97 -4.15 -10.83
CA MET A 1 9.37 -5.57 -10.64
C MET A 1 9.07 -5.92 -9.20
N CYS A 2 7.97 -6.64 -8.95
CA CYS A 2 7.54 -7.04 -7.61
C CYS A 2 8.25 -8.35 -7.26
N ASP A 3 9.55 -8.22 -7.07
CA ASP A 3 10.49 -9.30 -6.84
C ASP A 3 10.36 -9.80 -5.40
N TYR A 4 10.49 -11.12 -5.19
CA TYR A 4 10.77 -11.83 -3.93
C TYR A 4 9.66 -12.66 -3.22
N SER A 5 8.36 -12.57 -3.51
CA SER A 5 7.38 -13.39 -2.73
C SER A 5 6.27 -14.06 -3.53
N LEU A 6 6.03 -13.62 -4.76
CA LEU A 6 4.99 -14.13 -5.65
C LEU A 6 5.55 -14.54 -7.01
N GLU A 7 6.84 -14.86 -7.12
CA GLU A 7 7.50 -15.25 -8.39
C GLU A 7 6.84 -16.48 -9.05
N ALA A 8 6.19 -17.34 -8.26
CA ALA A 8 5.43 -18.48 -8.77
C ALA A 8 4.04 -18.12 -9.33
N TYR A 9 3.55 -16.89 -9.14
CA TYR A 9 2.18 -16.47 -9.49
C TYR A 9 2.19 -15.38 -10.56
N LYS A 10 1.25 -15.47 -11.49
CA LYS A 10 1.04 -14.38 -12.47
C LYS A 10 0.65 -13.13 -11.71
N SER A 11 1.35 -12.03 -11.99
CA SER A 11 1.06 -10.73 -11.40
C SER A 11 0.59 -9.74 -12.45
N ARG A 12 -0.32 -8.85 -12.05
CA ARG A 12 -0.75 -7.70 -12.85
C ARG A 12 -0.71 -6.42 -12.01
N PRO A 13 -0.62 -5.23 -12.63
CA PRO A 13 -0.76 -3.97 -11.89
C PRO A 13 -2.19 -3.81 -11.36
N ALA A 14 -2.29 -3.15 -10.21
CA ALA A 14 -3.56 -2.68 -9.68
C ALA A 14 -4.20 -1.61 -10.60
N VAL A 15 -5.51 -1.45 -10.49
CA VAL A 15 -6.29 -0.46 -11.25
C VAL A 15 -7.04 0.44 -10.27
N GLU A 16 -7.13 1.74 -10.56
CA GLU A 16 -7.87 2.69 -9.73
C GLU A 16 -9.35 2.31 -9.65
N GLY A 17 -9.93 2.41 -8.45
CA GLY A 17 -11.31 2.00 -8.19
C GLY A 17 -11.53 0.48 -8.12
N GLU A 18 -10.49 -0.33 -8.31
CA GLU A 18 -10.63 -1.78 -8.22
C GLU A 18 -10.61 -2.25 -6.75
N LYS A 19 -11.45 -3.24 -6.47
CA LYS A 19 -11.54 -3.92 -5.17
C LYS A 19 -10.63 -5.15 -5.15
N LEU A 20 -9.64 -5.13 -4.27
CA LEU A 20 -8.69 -6.21 -4.04
C LEU A 20 -9.00 -6.93 -2.74
N THR A 21 -8.79 -8.24 -2.70
CA THR A 21 -8.93 -9.05 -1.48
C THR A 21 -7.55 -9.53 -1.04
N LEU A 22 -7.27 -9.38 0.26
CA LEU A 22 -6.08 -9.93 0.90
C LEU A 22 -6.26 -11.43 1.06
N GLU A 23 -5.37 -12.17 0.43
CA GLU A 23 -5.39 -13.62 0.44
C GLU A 23 -4.01 -14.16 0.84
N ARG A 24 -3.98 -15.33 1.49
CA ARG A 24 -2.71 -16.03 1.75
C ARG A 24 -2.43 -17.00 0.63
N PHE A 25 -1.32 -16.76 -0.05
CA PHE A 25 -0.83 -17.63 -1.10
C PHE A 25 -0.26 -18.92 -0.48
N PRO A 26 -0.22 -20.03 -1.23
CA PRO A 26 0.41 -21.28 -0.82
C PRO A 26 1.87 -21.15 -0.36
N SER A 27 2.57 -20.07 -0.73
CA SER A 27 3.90 -19.75 -0.21
C SER A 27 3.92 -19.31 1.26
N GLY A 28 2.75 -19.14 1.89
CA GLY A 28 2.59 -18.61 3.23
C GLY A 28 2.55 -17.08 3.29
N SER A 29 2.81 -16.39 2.18
CA SER A 29 2.78 -14.93 2.09
C SER A 29 1.35 -14.43 1.86
N ALA A 30 0.94 -13.40 2.60
CA ALA A 30 -0.24 -12.60 2.29
C ALA A 30 0.03 -11.61 1.14
N GLY A 31 -0.94 -11.45 0.24
CA GLY A 31 -0.90 -10.47 -0.84
C GLY A 31 -2.29 -10.16 -1.39
N PHE A 32 -2.37 -9.19 -2.30
CA PHE A 32 -3.64 -8.76 -2.88
C PHE A 32 -4.00 -9.55 -4.15
N THR A 33 -5.28 -9.83 -4.31
CA THR A 33 -5.85 -10.52 -5.48
C THR A 33 -7.12 -9.82 -5.94
N SER A 34 -7.46 -9.92 -7.22
CA SER A 34 -8.63 -9.27 -7.83
C SER A 34 -9.96 -10.03 -7.58
N GLY A 35 -9.97 -11.01 -6.66
CA GLY A 35 -11.10 -11.90 -6.42
C GLY A 35 -10.80 -12.89 -5.31
N SER A 36 -11.44 -14.07 -5.34
CA SER A 36 -11.22 -15.14 -4.36
C SER A 36 -10.14 -16.16 -4.80
N SER A 37 -9.50 -15.93 -5.94
CA SER A 37 -8.57 -16.86 -6.58
C SER A 37 -7.13 -16.44 -6.31
N CYS A 38 -6.32 -17.36 -5.74
CA CYS A 38 -4.89 -17.14 -5.51
C CYS A 38 -4.04 -17.22 -6.79
N ASP A 39 -4.65 -17.42 -7.96
CA ASP A 39 -3.96 -17.63 -9.24
C ASP A 39 -3.36 -16.35 -9.83
N LEU A 40 -3.88 -15.19 -9.44
CA LEU A 40 -3.48 -13.90 -9.98
C LEU A 40 -3.22 -12.88 -8.88
N ALA A 41 -1.95 -12.63 -8.62
CA ALA A 41 -1.50 -11.58 -7.72
C ALA A 41 -1.72 -10.21 -8.36
N VAL A 42 -2.13 -9.24 -7.54
CA VAL A 42 -2.18 -7.83 -7.94
C VAL A 42 -1.05 -7.09 -7.24
N CYS A 43 -0.15 -6.52 -8.03
CA CYS A 43 0.93 -5.72 -7.48
C CYS A 43 0.49 -4.26 -7.34
N VAL A 44 0.61 -3.76 -6.11
CA VAL A 44 0.30 -2.39 -5.75
C VAL A 44 1.62 -1.67 -5.45
N PRO A 45 1.96 -0.57 -6.15
CA PRO A 45 3.18 0.17 -5.87
C PRO A 45 3.10 0.87 -4.50
N ALA A 46 4.25 1.04 -3.84
CA ALA A 46 4.35 1.84 -2.63
C ALA A 46 3.93 3.29 -2.90
N GLY A 47 3.24 3.92 -1.96
CA GLY A 47 2.61 5.24 -2.11
C GLY A 47 1.17 5.19 -2.62
N THR A 48 0.62 4.02 -2.95
CA THR A 48 -0.78 3.91 -3.41
C THR A 48 -1.74 4.07 -2.24
N HIS A 49 -2.68 4.99 -2.37
CA HIS A 49 -3.76 5.21 -1.42
C HIS A 49 -4.89 4.20 -1.67
N MET A 50 -5.32 3.56 -0.59
CA MET A 50 -6.35 2.53 -0.62
C MET A 50 -7.26 2.64 0.61
N LEU A 51 -8.50 2.17 0.48
CA LEU A 51 -9.41 1.98 1.61
C LEU A 51 -9.36 0.51 2.02
N LEU A 52 -8.90 0.26 3.25
CA LEU A 52 -8.84 -1.08 3.82
C LEU A 52 -10.08 -1.35 4.69
N GLU A 53 -10.77 -2.44 4.40
CA GLU A 53 -11.97 -2.92 5.08
C GLU A 53 -11.75 -4.36 5.58
N GLY A 54 -12.50 -4.77 6.61
CA GLY A 54 -12.40 -6.14 7.14
C GLY A 54 -11.13 -6.37 7.96
N ILE A 55 -10.61 -5.33 8.59
CA ILE A 55 -9.50 -5.43 9.55
C ILE A 55 -10.01 -6.19 10.79
N GLY A 56 -9.28 -7.21 11.25
CA GLY A 56 -9.68 -7.99 12.42
C GLY A 56 -9.73 -7.16 13.70
N ASP A 57 -10.62 -7.53 14.62
CA ASP A 57 -10.84 -6.81 15.89
C ASP A 57 -9.57 -6.63 16.71
N GLY A 58 -8.65 -7.61 16.70
CA GLY A 58 -7.38 -7.50 17.41
C GLY A 58 -6.50 -6.36 16.91
N VAL A 59 -6.40 -6.18 15.59
CA VAL A 59 -5.65 -5.07 14.98
C VAL A 59 -6.39 -3.75 15.20
N ARG A 60 -7.72 -3.75 15.06
CA ARG A 60 -8.55 -2.56 15.29
C ARG A 60 -8.45 -2.03 16.71
N GLN A 61 -8.54 -2.90 17.71
CA GLN A 61 -8.43 -2.51 19.11
C GLN A 61 -7.01 -2.10 19.48
N SER A 62 -5.98 -2.79 18.97
CA SER A 62 -4.59 -2.47 19.28
C SER A 62 -4.13 -1.15 18.68
N CYS A 63 -4.68 -0.78 17.52
CA CYS A 63 -4.25 0.40 16.75
C CYS A 63 -5.30 1.53 16.72
N GLY A 64 -6.45 1.35 17.37
CA GLY A 64 -7.54 2.33 17.40
C GLY A 64 -8.17 2.59 16.03
N LEU A 65 -8.38 1.54 15.22
CA LEU A 65 -8.86 1.64 13.84
C LEU A 65 -10.37 1.38 13.72
N GLY A 66 -11.01 2.06 12.77
CA GLY A 66 -12.41 1.86 12.38
C GLY A 66 -12.66 0.56 11.60
N ALA A 67 -13.88 0.42 11.09
CA ALA A 67 -14.25 -0.70 10.21
C ALA A 67 -13.66 -0.57 8.80
N VAL A 68 -13.45 0.68 8.37
CA VAL A 68 -12.91 1.08 7.08
C VAL A 68 -11.90 2.20 7.34
N GLU A 69 -10.67 2.02 6.91
CA GLU A 69 -9.59 2.99 7.13
C GLU A 69 -8.87 3.32 5.84
N GLN A 70 -8.48 4.59 5.68
CA GLN A 70 -7.57 4.98 4.61
C GLN A 70 -6.15 4.57 4.97
N VAL A 71 -5.54 3.84 4.05
CA VAL A 71 -4.17 3.34 4.16
C VAL A 71 -3.37 3.68 2.92
N VAL A 72 -2.06 3.71 3.07
CA VAL A 72 -1.11 3.88 1.98
C VAL A 72 -0.22 2.65 1.91
N MET A 73 -0.06 2.08 0.72
CA MET A 73 0.88 0.98 0.51
C MET A 73 2.28 1.46 0.84
N THR A 74 3.01 0.74 1.69
CA THR A 74 4.38 1.08 2.03
C THR A 74 5.26 -0.17 1.94
N ARG A 75 6.57 0.06 1.89
CA ARG A 75 7.56 -1.00 1.88
C ARG A 75 8.35 -0.97 3.19
N LEU A 76 8.31 -2.07 3.94
CA LEU A 76 9.20 -2.27 5.07
C LEU A 76 10.60 -2.58 4.56
N GLU A 77 11.60 -1.90 5.11
CA GLU A 77 13.00 -2.12 4.78
C GLU A 77 13.58 -3.32 5.52
N THR A 78 12.98 -3.68 6.65
CA THR A 78 13.42 -4.74 7.57
C THR A 78 12.43 -5.91 7.57
N GLY A 79 12.97 -7.14 7.61
CA GLY A 79 12.19 -8.36 7.73
C GLY A 79 12.04 -9.16 6.42
N PRO A 80 11.51 -10.39 6.50
CA PRO A 80 11.35 -11.27 5.34
C PRO A 80 10.23 -10.81 4.39
N TYR A 81 9.25 -10.05 4.90
CA TYR A 81 8.13 -9.53 4.13
C TYR A 81 8.25 -8.02 4.00
N LYS A 82 8.35 -7.55 2.76
CA LYS A 82 8.55 -6.13 2.47
C LYS A 82 7.24 -5.37 2.33
N ASP A 83 6.12 -6.04 2.10
CA ASP A 83 4.87 -5.38 1.81
C ASP A 83 4.05 -5.09 3.08
N ALA A 84 3.65 -3.82 3.24
CA ALA A 84 2.91 -3.32 4.39
C ALA A 84 1.97 -2.18 3.99
N VAL A 85 1.08 -1.82 4.92
CA VAL A 85 0.18 -0.68 4.80
C VAL A 85 0.41 0.28 5.96
N ARG A 86 0.41 1.57 5.65
CA ARG A 86 0.50 2.66 6.63
C ARG A 86 -0.88 3.30 6.77
N PHE A 87 -1.40 3.35 7.99
CA PHE A 87 -2.67 3.98 8.31
C PHE A 87 -2.51 5.50 8.47
N ALA A 88 -3.59 6.25 8.34
CA ALA A 88 -3.61 7.70 8.53
C ALA A 88 -3.12 8.14 9.92
N ASN A 89 -3.26 7.28 10.93
CA ASN A 89 -2.75 7.52 12.29
C ASN A 89 -1.21 7.31 12.42
N GLY A 90 -0.51 7.00 11.33
CA GLY A 90 0.93 6.75 11.29
C GLY A 90 1.34 5.32 11.62
N THR A 91 0.39 4.43 11.95
CA THR A 91 0.69 3.02 12.24
C THR A 91 1.05 2.28 10.96
N GLU A 92 2.08 1.44 10.99
CA GLU A 92 2.48 0.59 9.88
C GLU A 92 2.28 -0.89 10.22
N ILE A 93 1.55 -1.60 9.37
CA ILE A 93 1.22 -3.01 9.58
C ILE A 93 1.59 -3.80 8.33
N SER A 94 2.40 -4.85 8.52
CA SER A 94 2.69 -5.82 7.46
C SER A 94 1.42 -6.54 7.02
N LEU A 95 1.28 -6.79 5.72
CA LEU A 95 0.16 -7.57 5.17
C LEU A 95 0.02 -8.95 5.83
N GLN A 96 1.12 -9.52 6.35
CA GLN A 96 1.09 -10.82 7.04
C GLN A 96 0.30 -10.82 8.35
N ARG A 97 0.16 -9.64 8.97
CA ARG A 97 -0.57 -9.44 10.22
C ARG A 97 -2.04 -9.13 10.01
N LEU A 98 -2.45 -8.84 8.78
CA LEU A 98 -3.85 -8.63 8.44
C LEU A 98 -4.55 -9.99 8.23
N ASP A 99 -5.84 -10.00 8.54
CA ASP A 99 -6.68 -11.17 8.39
C ASP A 99 -7.02 -11.43 6.92
N ARG A 100 -7.14 -12.71 6.57
CA ARG A 100 -7.61 -13.12 5.23
C ARG A 100 -9.02 -12.60 4.99
N GLY A 101 -9.29 -12.18 3.77
CA GLY A 101 -10.58 -11.60 3.41
C GLY A 101 -10.70 -10.11 3.68
N ALA A 102 -9.68 -9.47 4.27
CA ALA A 102 -9.59 -8.02 4.28
C ALA A 102 -9.61 -7.51 2.84
N THR A 103 -10.34 -6.42 2.61
CA THR A 103 -10.50 -5.85 1.28
C THR A 103 -9.78 -4.52 1.18
N ALA A 104 -9.01 -4.30 0.13
CA ALA A 104 -8.44 -2.99 -0.21
C ALA A 104 -9.05 -2.45 -1.51
N VAL A 105 -9.65 -1.26 -1.47
CA VAL A 105 -10.12 -0.55 -2.67
C VAL A 105 -9.09 0.48 -3.07
N ILE A 106 -8.60 0.44 -4.32
CA ILE A 106 -7.64 1.44 -4.80
C ILE A 106 -8.32 2.79 -4.97
N VAL A 107 -7.82 3.81 -4.26
CA VAL A 107 -8.34 5.17 -4.34
C VAL A 107 -7.54 6.01 -5.33
N ALA A 108 -6.20 6.00 -5.17
CA ALA A 108 -5.31 6.77 -6.02
C ALA A 108 -3.90 6.18 -6.00
N PHE A 109 -3.23 6.19 -7.14
CA PHE A 109 -1.79 5.90 -7.20
C PHE A 109 -0.96 7.08 -6.70
N PRO A 110 0.28 6.86 -6.23
CA PRO A 110 1.15 7.97 -5.90
C PRO A 110 1.35 8.80 -7.16
N GLU A 111 0.82 10.02 -7.15
CA GLU A 111 1.20 11.01 -8.14
C GLU A 111 2.70 11.20 -7.99
N ALA A 112 3.48 11.08 -9.08
CA ALA A 112 4.87 11.51 -9.04
C ALA A 112 4.91 12.89 -8.39
N PRO A 113 5.77 13.13 -7.40
CA PRO A 113 5.71 14.34 -6.58
C PRO A 113 5.70 15.53 -7.53
N LYS A 114 4.53 16.18 -7.66
CA LYS A 114 4.48 17.50 -8.25
C LYS A 114 5.25 18.34 -7.27
N GLU A 115 6.48 18.68 -7.65
CA GLU A 115 7.27 19.69 -6.98
C GLU A 115 6.32 20.79 -6.55
N ARG A 116 6.28 21.01 -5.24
CA ARG A 116 5.55 22.09 -4.62
C ARG A 116 6.18 23.35 -5.22
N THR A 117 5.60 23.84 -6.30
CA THR A 117 5.83 25.18 -6.82
C THR A 117 5.25 26.10 -5.77
N GLU A 118 6.04 26.36 -4.74
CA GLU A 118 5.87 27.53 -3.91
C GLU A 118 6.58 28.66 -4.65
N SER A 119 5.76 29.47 -5.29
CA SER A 119 6.14 30.76 -5.83
C SER A 119 6.59 31.67 -4.68
N ALA A 120 7.89 31.95 -4.61
CA ALA A 120 8.42 33.18 -4.00
C ALA A 120 9.62 33.70 -4.82
N ALA A 121 9.30 34.59 -5.76
CA ALA A 121 10.06 35.75 -6.22
C ALA A 121 11.57 35.62 -6.58
N ALA A 122 11.88 35.85 -7.86
CA ALA A 122 13.15 36.41 -8.33
C ALA A 122 13.21 37.94 -8.06
N PRO A 123 14.31 38.70 -8.33
CA PRO A 123 15.62 38.32 -8.88
C PRO A 123 16.86 38.98 -8.18
N ALA A 124 18.03 38.72 -8.77
CA ALA A 124 19.22 39.57 -8.86
C ALA A 124 20.31 39.48 -7.77
N GLU A 125 21.30 38.65 -8.07
CA GLU A 125 22.72 39.05 -7.95
C GLU A 125 23.00 40.29 -8.82
N PRO A 126 23.95 41.17 -8.42
CA PRO A 126 25.34 40.90 -8.80
C PRO A 126 26.37 41.08 -7.69
N GLU A 127 27.47 40.36 -7.90
CA GLU A 127 28.79 40.53 -7.30
C GLU A 127 29.34 41.97 -7.29
N LEU A 128 30.43 42.10 -6.50
CA LEU A 128 31.66 42.87 -6.72
C LEU A 128 31.84 44.19 -5.96
N VAL A 129 32.72 44.17 -4.94
CA VAL A 129 34.11 44.69 -4.98
C VAL A 129 34.97 44.07 -3.89
#